data_AF-A0AAX0WPC9-F1
#
_entry.id   AF-A0AAX0WPC9-F1
#
_cell.length_a   1.000
_cell.length_b   1.000
_cell.length_c   1.000
_cell.angle_alpha   90.00
_cell.angle_beta   90.00
_cell.angle_gamma   90.00
#
_symmetry.space_group_name_H-M   'P 1'
#
loop_
_entity.id
_entity.type
_entity.pdbx_description
1 polymer ?
#
loop_
_entity_poly.entity_id
_entity_poly.type
_entity_poly.pdbx_seq_one_letter_code
_entity_poly.pdbx_strand_id
1 'polypeptide(L)'
;MKLFRMVLLGLLFSTALITQVSAAPIEDYDFQQERMKLTPDSVMVISTFDSEDHVTAYTYAGVRLWNVPFHAKILSWQIAGDYVFIFSKDRKGTKTYITCLNRHTGAPIWQKP
;
A
#
# COMPACT_ATOMS: atom_id res chain seq x y z
N MET A 1 -30.99 42.58 -54.60
CA MET A 1 -30.21 42.68 -53.34
C MET A 1 -30.72 41.72 -52.26
N LYS A 2 -30.77 40.41 -52.52
CA LYS A 2 -31.18 39.39 -51.52
C LYS A 2 -30.32 38.12 -51.53
N LEU A 3 -29.16 38.15 -52.19
CA LEU A 3 -28.33 36.94 -52.41
C LEU A 3 -26.89 37.02 -51.89
N PHE A 4 -26.56 38.02 -51.06
CA PHE A 4 -25.20 38.18 -50.51
C PHE A 4 -25.10 38.04 -48.98
N ARG A 5 -26.21 37.74 -48.29
CA ARG A 5 -26.22 37.56 -46.82
C ARG A 5 -26.15 36.11 -46.35
N MET A 6 -26.12 35.13 -47.28
CA MET A 6 -26.27 33.72 -46.92
C MET A 6 -24.96 32.92 -46.86
N VAL A 7 -23.80 33.57 -47.01
CA VAL A 7 -22.49 32.87 -46.97
C VAL A 7 -21.66 33.24 -45.74
N LEU A 8 -21.99 34.33 -45.04
CA LEU A 8 -21.22 34.75 -43.84
C LEU A 8 -21.72 34.17 -42.52
N LEU A 9 -22.79 33.37 -42.52
CA LEU A 9 -23.32 32.70 -41.32
C LEU A 9 -22.88 31.23 -41.18
N GLY A 10 -22.12 30.72 -42.15
CA GLY A 10 -21.66 29.31 -42.17
C GLY A 10 -20.26 29.08 -41.61
N LEU A 11 -19.56 30.12 -41.16
CA LEU A 11 -18.12 30.08 -40.85
C LEU A 11 -17.77 30.39 -39.39
N LEU A 12 -18.75 30.30 -38.48
CA LEU A 12 -18.55 30.51 -37.03
C LEU A 12 -18.91 29.30 -36.16
N PHE A 13 -19.17 28.13 -36.76
CA PHE A 13 -19.59 26.92 -36.03
C PHE A 13 -18.57 25.78 -36.04
N SER A 14 -17.32 26.05 -36.39
CA SER A 14 -16.27 25.03 -36.51
C SER A 14 -14.99 25.38 -35.76
N THR A 15 -15.09 26.05 -34.61
CA THR A 15 -14.04 25.94 -33.58
C THR A 15 -14.37 24.71 -32.74
N ALA A 16 -13.65 23.64 -33.04
CA ALA A 16 -13.66 22.36 -32.37
C ALA A 16 -13.85 22.51 -30.84
N LEU A 17 -14.86 21.81 -30.32
CA LEU A 17 -14.84 21.34 -28.94
C LEU A 17 -13.61 20.45 -28.78
N ILE A 18 -12.49 21.03 -28.40
CA ILE A 18 -11.44 20.29 -27.71
C ILE A 18 -11.96 20.15 -26.29
N THR A 19 -12.64 19.04 -26.01
CA THR A 19 -12.83 18.61 -24.62
C THR A 19 -11.43 18.37 -24.08
N GLN A 20 -10.92 19.31 -23.28
CA GLN A 20 -9.79 19.04 -22.42
C GLN A 20 -10.25 17.96 -21.45
N VAL A 21 -9.93 16.70 -21.78
CA VAL A 21 -9.91 15.63 -20.80
C VAL A 21 -8.78 15.99 -19.85
N SER A 22 -9.11 16.80 -18.85
CA SER A 22 -8.27 16.93 -17.67
C SER A 22 -8.23 15.54 -17.05
N ALA A 23 -7.09 14.87 -17.16
CA ALA A 23 -6.85 13.70 -16.34
C ALA A 23 -7.03 14.17 -14.89
N ALA A 24 -7.99 13.59 -14.17
CA ALA A 24 -8.08 13.82 -12.74
C ALA A 24 -6.68 13.56 -12.15
N PRO A 25 -6.17 14.43 -11.28
CA PRO A 25 -4.92 14.15 -10.60
C PRO A 25 -5.06 12.76 -9.99
N ILE A 26 -4.13 11.87 -10.30
CA ILE A 26 -4.01 10.60 -9.60
C ILE A 26 -3.73 11.01 -8.16
N GLU A 27 -4.76 10.95 -7.32
CA GLU A 27 -4.56 10.96 -5.88
C GLU A 27 -3.74 9.69 -5.61
N ASP A 28 -2.43 9.87 -5.44
CA ASP A 28 -1.59 8.85 -4.83
C ASP A 28 -2.23 8.59 -3.47
N TYR A 29 -2.99 7.51 -3.39
CA TYR A 29 -3.62 7.08 -2.15
C TYR A 29 -2.49 6.76 -1.18
N ASP A 30 -2.20 7.71 -0.31
CA ASP A 30 -1.09 7.61 0.64
C ASP A 30 -1.45 6.55 1.65
N PHE A 31 -1.03 5.31 1.37
CA PHE A 31 -1.36 4.15 2.18
C PHE A 31 -0.71 4.29 3.55
N GLN A 32 -1.48 4.77 4.52
CA GLN A 32 -1.08 4.88 5.92
C GLN A 32 -1.03 3.47 6.54
N GLN A 33 0.05 2.75 6.30
CA GLN A 33 0.30 1.46 6.94
C GLN A 33 0.54 1.69 8.42
N GLU A 34 -0.26 1.08 9.29
CA GLU A 34 0.00 1.07 10.72
C GLU A 34 1.31 0.31 10.99
N ARG A 35 2.39 1.02 11.31
CA ARG A 35 3.73 0.43 11.42
C ARG A 35 4.06 -0.09 12.81
N MET A 36 3.23 0.18 13.81
CA MET A 36 3.46 -0.18 15.19
C MET A 36 2.18 -0.74 15.80
N LYS A 37 2.30 -1.83 16.56
CA LYS A 37 1.19 -2.41 17.33
C LYS A 37 1.63 -2.66 18.76
N LEU A 38 0.74 -2.34 19.70
CA LEU A 38 0.90 -2.68 21.10
C LEU A 38 0.18 -4.00 21.39
N THR A 39 0.76 -4.78 22.28
CA THR A 39 0.17 -5.99 22.87
C THR A 39 0.28 -5.87 24.39
N PRO A 40 -0.37 -6.69 25.21
CA PRO A 40 -0.29 -6.54 26.67
C PRO A 40 1.15 -6.53 27.24
N ASP A 41 2.10 -7.16 26.56
CA ASP A 41 3.46 -7.44 27.03
C ASP A 41 4.58 -6.92 26.11
N SER A 42 4.27 -6.44 24.90
CA SER A 42 5.29 -6.03 23.93
C SER A 42 4.84 -4.95 22.96
N VAL A 43 5.81 -4.25 22.40
CA VAL A 43 5.68 -3.35 21.24
C VAL A 43 6.22 -4.06 20.01
N MET A 44 5.43 -4.13 18.96
CA MET A 44 5.86 -4.67 17.67
C MET A 44 5.94 -3.55 16.64
N VAL A 45 6.94 -3.62 15.75
CA VAL A 45 7.18 -2.61 14.72
C VAL A 45 7.52 -3.27 13.37
N ILE A 46 6.99 -2.69 12.30
CA ILE A 46 7.40 -2.97 10.92
C ILE A 46 8.42 -1.93 10.45
N SER A 47 9.62 -2.38 10.14
CA SER A 47 10.66 -1.59 9.45
C SER A 47 10.75 -2.01 7.99
N THR A 48 10.84 -1.07 7.06
CA THR A 48 10.87 -1.32 5.62
C THR A 48 12.16 -0.76 5.08
N PHE A 49 12.90 -1.58 4.36
CA PHE A 49 14.11 -1.20 3.64
C PHE A 49 13.95 -1.53 2.15
N ASP A 50 14.95 -1.15 1.35
CA ASP A 50 14.91 -1.33 -0.11
C ASP A 50 14.90 -2.81 -0.53
N SER A 51 15.58 -3.68 0.23
CA SER A 51 15.72 -5.11 -0.07
C SER A 51 14.80 -6.02 0.76
N GLU A 52 14.43 -5.62 1.96
CA GLU A 52 13.61 -6.42 2.88
C GLU A 52 12.85 -5.58 3.89
N ASP A 53 11.76 -6.15 4.40
CA ASP A 53 11.01 -5.61 5.53
C ASP A 53 11.32 -6.47 6.76
N HIS A 54 11.07 -5.92 7.94
CA HIS A 54 11.29 -6.59 9.20
C HIS A 54 10.08 -6.42 10.10
N VAL A 55 9.73 -7.49 10.81
CA VAL A 55 8.85 -7.39 11.99
C VAL A 55 9.71 -7.64 13.22
N THR A 56 9.74 -6.68 14.12
CA THR A 56 10.53 -6.76 15.36
C THR A 56 9.63 -6.55 16.57
N ALA A 57 9.83 -7.35 17.60
CA ALA A 57 9.18 -7.16 18.89
C ALA A 57 10.18 -6.70 19.96
N TYR A 58 9.70 -5.82 20.84
CA TYR A 58 10.43 -5.24 21.96
C TYR A 58 9.58 -5.32 23.23
N THR A 59 10.23 -5.39 24.37
CA THR A 59 9.60 -5.07 25.66
C THR A 59 9.25 -3.57 25.72
N TYR A 60 8.42 -3.17 26.69
CA TYR A 60 8.15 -1.75 26.95
C TYR A 60 9.37 -0.94 27.41
N ALA A 61 10.43 -1.61 27.86
CA ALA A 61 11.70 -0.98 28.17
C ALA A 61 12.63 -0.84 26.94
N GLY A 62 12.18 -1.27 25.76
CA GLY A 62 12.98 -1.19 24.52
C GLY A 62 13.97 -2.34 24.31
N VAL A 63 13.95 -3.37 25.16
CA VAL A 63 14.77 -4.59 24.95
C VAL A 63 14.16 -5.41 23.82
N ARG A 64 14.95 -5.74 22.79
CA ARG A 64 14.52 -6.56 21.65
C ARG A 64 14.25 -8.00 22.08
N LEU A 65 13.05 -8.49 21.78
CA LEU A 65 12.63 -9.87 22.02
C LEU A 65 12.99 -10.78 20.83
N TRP A 66 12.58 -10.39 19.62
CA TRP A 66 12.86 -11.12 18.39
C TRP A 66 12.76 -10.21 17.16
N ASN A 67 13.32 -10.65 16.03
CA ASN A 67 13.31 -9.96 14.74
C ASN A 67 13.15 -10.99 13.61
N VAL A 68 12.23 -10.73 12.69
CA VAL A 68 11.93 -11.60 11.55
C VAL A 68 12.06 -10.80 10.25
N PRO A 69 12.99 -11.17 9.35
CA PRO A 69 13.10 -10.55 8.03
C PRO A 69 12.03 -11.11 7.07
N PHE A 70 11.57 -10.25 6.17
CA PHE A 70 10.68 -10.54 5.05
C PHE A 70 11.30 -9.98 3.78
N HIS A 71 11.71 -10.87 2.86
CA HIS A 71 12.19 -10.42 1.54
C HIS A 71 11.06 -9.86 0.65
N ALA A 72 9.80 -10.09 1.04
CA ALA A 72 8.61 -9.45 0.48
C ALA A 72 8.35 -8.08 1.12
N LYS A 73 7.58 -7.22 0.43
CA LYS A 73 7.05 -5.98 1.01
C LYS A 73 5.83 -6.29 1.85
N ILE A 74 5.83 -5.91 3.12
CA ILE A 74 4.68 -6.09 4.00
C ILE A 74 3.66 -5.02 3.66
N LEU A 75 2.44 -5.45 3.33
CA LEU A 75 1.34 -4.55 2.99
C LEU A 75 0.45 -4.29 4.21
N SER A 76 0.18 -5.31 5.02
CA SER A 76 -0.60 -5.15 6.24
C SER A 76 -0.31 -6.27 7.23
N TRP A 77 -0.77 -6.09 8.45
CA TRP A 77 -0.59 -7.06 9.53
C TRP A 77 -1.65 -6.93 10.60
N GLN A 78 -1.92 -8.02 11.30
CA GLN A 78 -2.87 -8.10 12.41
C GLN A 78 -2.35 -9.03 13.50
N ILE A 79 -2.82 -8.80 14.72
CA ILE A 79 -2.51 -9.64 15.89
C ILE A 79 -3.81 -10.27 16.37
N ALA A 80 -3.79 -11.58 16.62
CA ALA A 80 -4.89 -12.28 17.28
C ALA A 80 -4.34 -13.32 18.25
N GLY A 81 -4.53 -13.10 19.55
CA GLY A 81 -3.97 -13.95 20.59
C GLY A 81 -2.45 -14.07 20.48
N ASP A 82 -1.96 -15.30 20.33
CA ASP A 82 -0.52 -15.60 20.24
C ASP A 82 0.01 -15.62 18.80
N TYR A 83 -0.73 -15.03 17.86
CA TYR A 83 -0.41 -15.04 16.44
C TYR A 83 -0.28 -13.64 15.85
N VAL A 84 0.69 -13.49 14.95
CA VAL A 84 0.84 -12.32 14.08
C VAL A 84 0.62 -12.76 12.64
N PHE A 85 -0.37 -12.16 11.99
CA PHE A 85 -0.67 -12.39 10.59
C PHE A 85 -0.10 -11.26 9.75
N ILE A 86 0.66 -11.60 8.72
CA ILE A 86 1.35 -10.65 7.86
C ILE A 86 0.92 -10.92 6.43
N PHE A 87 0.31 -9.91 5.82
CA PHE A 87 0.02 -9.91 4.40
C PHE A 87 1.14 -9.18 3.67
N SER A 88 1.77 -9.86 2.73
CA SER A 88 2.92 -9.34 2.00
C SER A 88 2.79 -9.59 0.50
N LYS A 89 3.56 -8.83 -0.27
CA LYS A 89 3.70 -8.98 -1.72
C LYS A 89 5.17 -9.11 -2.06
N ASP A 90 5.52 -10.06 -2.92
CA ASP A 90 6.89 -10.13 -3.42
C ASP A 90 7.31 -8.78 -4.04
N ARG A 91 8.59 -8.44 -4.00
CA ARG A 91 9.04 -7.13 -4.47
C ARG A 91 8.87 -6.93 -5.98
N LYS A 92 8.69 -8.00 -6.75
CA LYS A 92 8.34 -7.95 -8.18
C LYS A 92 6.84 -7.68 -8.40
N GLY A 93 6.02 -7.79 -7.37
CA GLY A 93 4.59 -7.56 -7.43
C GLY A 93 3.79 -8.66 -8.12
N THR A 94 4.34 -9.87 -8.25
CA THR A 94 3.76 -11.01 -8.95
C THR A 94 2.97 -11.97 -8.05
N LYS A 95 3.27 -11.99 -6.75
CA LYS A 95 2.68 -12.92 -5.77
C LYS A 95 2.43 -12.21 -4.46
N THR A 96 1.32 -12.56 -3.83
CA THR A 96 1.04 -12.23 -2.44
C THR A 96 1.30 -13.43 -1.55
N TYR A 97 1.43 -13.18 -0.25
CA TYR A 97 1.48 -14.22 0.75
C TYR A 97 0.77 -13.75 2.01
N ILE A 98 0.14 -14.69 2.71
CA ILE A 98 -0.23 -14.54 4.11
C ILE A 98 0.66 -15.45 4.95
N THR A 99 1.34 -14.85 5.93
CA THR A 99 2.27 -15.53 6.83
C THR A 99 1.74 -15.43 8.25
N CYS A 100 1.76 -16.56 8.97
CA CYS A 100 1.46 -16.60 10.40
C CYS A 100 2.73 -16.84 11.19
N LEU A 101 3.00 -15.97 12.16
CA LEU A 101 4.11 -16.09 13.11
C LEU A 101 3.57 -16.33 14.51
N ASN A 102 4.35 -17.04 15.33
CA ASN A 102 4.16 -17.06 16.77
C ASN A 102 4.56 -15.70 17.36
N ARG A 103 3.64 -15.04 18.06
CA ARG A 103 3.81 -13.67 18.60
C ARG A 103 4.93 -13.55 19.64
N HIS A 104 5.20 -14.62 20.38
CA HIS A 104 6.19 -14.60 21.48
C HIS A 104 7.62 -14.83 21.00
N THR A 105 7.78 -15.50 19.86
CA THR A 105 9.10 -15.96 19.38
C THR A 105 9.47 -15.44 18.00
N GLY A 106 8.50 -14.94 17.22
CA GLY A 106 8.67 -14.60 15.81
C GLY A 106 8.79 -15.84 14.90
N ALA A 107 8.69 -17.06 15.44
CA ALA A 107 8.87 -18.26 14.64
C ALA A 107 7.73 -18.42 13.60
N PRO A 108 8.06 -18.73 12.33
CA PRO A 108 7.05 -18.97 11.31
C PRO A 108 6.28 -20.25 11.61
N ILE A 109 4.95 -20.16 11.60
CA ILE A 109 4.06 -21.31 11.82
C ILE A 109 3.61 -21.86 10.46
N TRP A 110 3.12 -20.99 9.58
CA TRP A 110 2.76 -21.34 8.22
C TRP A 110 2.79 -20.13 7.31
N GLN A 111 2.85 -20.40 6.00
CA GLN A 111 2.70 -19.41 4.94
C GLN A 111 1.84 -19.99 3.82
N LYS A 112 0.99 -19.14 3.22
CA LYS A 112 0.19 -19.46 2.03
C LYS A 112 0.32 -18.34 0.99
N PRO A 113 0.31 -18.68 -0.31
CA PRO A 113 0.21 -17.67 -1.38
C PRO A 113 -1.14 -16.94 -1.36
#